data_AF-A0A0C1PKW5-F1
#
_entry.id   AF-A0A0C1PKW5-F1
#
_cell.length_a   1.000
_cell.length_b   1.000
_cell.length_c   1.000
_cell.angle_alpha   90.00
_cell.angle_beta   90.00
_cell.angle_gamma   90.00
#
_symmetry.space_group_name_H-M   'P 1'
#
loop_
_entity.id
_entity.type
_entity.pdbx_description
1 polymer ?
#
loop_
_entity_poly.entity_id
_entity_poly.type
_entity_poly.pdbx_seq_one_letter_code
_entity_poly.pdbx_strand_id
1 'polypeptide(L)'
;MFNWMKKILLRTGHHYKHTKHRAHQPSKQTSNPTRTPSVPDNSFNQPIHKSSTSETKRPSSKQSEAKKPSTVLMEFVDQAGNQLKPTEIISGSIGDPINFIVPQIKNYILVNIDGLTRKMRTSNQLIKFHYMPKLGQPVSVYCFDFDTFRLLQTPIIVNGSFHHHFSLQAPVISNYDLHLSIGDLNGQFTEKPQNIILYYRRSNWKVVQSVNYLVKMKIPTSVYDSPQQNRKYDQILPAGSTWKVFTEIKTNQGDWLNLGGSQWVKKHQTIRVNNFDKRLN
;
A
#
# COMPACT_ATOMS: atom_id res chain seq x y z
N MET A 1 -26.22 -0.36 14.79
CA MET A 1 -26.39 1.09 14.52
C MET A 1 -25.04 1.67 14.13
N PHE A 2 -25.03 2.75 13.33
CA PHE A 2 -23.85 3.46 12.78
C PHE A 2 -23.31 3.03 11.40
N ASN A 3 -24.22 2.93 10.41
CA ASN A 3 -23.89 2.82 8.98
C ASN A 3 -23.35 4.13 8.36
N TRP A 4 -23.30 5.23 9.13
CA TRP A 4 -22.86 6.54 8.65
C TRP A 4 -21.33 6.70 8.62
N MET A 5 -20.59 6.07 9.55
CA MET A 5 -19.13 6.19 9.62
C MET A 5 -18.38 5.43 8.52
N LYS A 6 -18.95 4.36 7.95
CA LYS A 6 -18.37 3.67 6.77
C LYS A 6 -18.31 4.57 5.52
N LYS A 7 -19.18 5.57 5.40
CA LYS A 7 -19.24 6.46 4.22
C LYS A 7 -18.21 7.59 4.24
N ILE A 8 -17.69 7.97 5.41
CA ILE A 8 -16.73 9.07 5.54
C ILE A 8 -15.29 8.60 5.23
N LEU A 9 -15.00 7.32 5.45
CA LEU A 9 -13.65 6.76 5.28
C LEU A 9 -13.42 6.08 3.92
N LEU A 10 -14.43 6.01 3.05
CA LEU A 10 -14.34 5.40 1.71
C LEU A 10 -14.52 6.39 0.55
N ARG A 11 -14.49 7.71 0.78
CA ARG A 11 -14.49 8.68 -0.32
C ARG A 11 -13.10 8.78 -0.96
N THR A 12 -12.81 7.86 -1.87
CA THR A 12 -11.82 8.06 -2.91
C THR A 12 -12.36 9.02 -3.97
N GLY A 13 -11.59 10.07 -4.26
CA GLY A 13 -11.65 10.81 -5.52
C GLY A 13 -12.58 12.02 -5.54
N HIS A 14 -12.08 13.20 -5.17
CA HIS A 14 -12.49 14.46 -5.78
C HIS A 14 -11.23 15.21 -6.22
N HIS A 15 -11.12 15.44 -7.53
CA HIS A 15 -10.12 16.29 -8.15
C HIS A 15 -10.22 17.71 -7.57
N TYR A 16 -9.23 18.13 -6.79
CA TYR A 16 -8.99 19.55 -6.56
C TYR A 16 -8.23 20.11 -7.77
N LYS A 17 -8.94 20.89 -8.60
CA LYS A 17 -8.30 21.74 -9.62
C LYS A 17 -7.59 22.88 -8.90
N HIS A 18 -6.26 22.86 -8.88
CA HIS A 18 -5.49 24.06 -8.56
C HIS A 18 -5.59 25.06 -9.72
N THR A 19 -6.28 26.17 -9.47
CA THR A 19 -6.20 27.39 -10.27
C THR A 19 -4.83 28.03 -10.04
N LYS A 20 -3.97 28.05 -11.07
CA LYS A 20 -2.75 28.86 -11.07
C LYS A 20 -3.09 30.27 -11.55
N HIS A 21 -2.76 31.26 -10.72
CA HIS A 21 -2.74 32.68 -11.09
C HIS A 21 -1.70 32.93 -12.20
N ARG A 22 -2.12 33.67 -13.22
CA ARG A 22 -1.34 34.07 -14.40
C ARG A 22 -0.75 35.46 -14.15
N ALA A 23 0.57 35.60 -14.30
CA ALA A 23 1.23 36.89 -14.47
C ALA A 23 1.41 37.17 -15.98
N HIS A 24 1.15 38.41 -16.39
CA HIS A 24 1.30 38.94 -17.75
C HIS A 24 2.71 39.48 -17.99
N GLN A 25 3.26 39.29 -19.21
CA GLN A 25 3.70 40.33 -20.17
C GLN A 25 4.41 39.75 -21.44
N PRO A 26 4.65 40.50 -22.56
CA PRO A 26 3.96 40.23 -23.84
C PRO A 26 4.79 40.19 -25.15
N SER A 27 4.07 39.91 -26.26
CA SER A 27 4.32 40.19 -27.70
C SER A 27 5.39 39.32 -28.43
N LYS A 28 5.22 38.88 -29.68
CA LYS A 28 4.66 39.53 -30.89
C LYS A 28 3.89 38.57 -31.81
N GLN A 29 3.03 39.19 -32.63
CA GLN A 29 2.11 38.65 -33.62
C GLN A 29 2.81 38.04 -34.86
N THR A 30 2.19 37.04 -35.49
CA THR A 30 1.69 37.14 -36.88
C THR A 30 0.68 36.02 -37.22
N SER A 31 -0.19 36.32 -38.17
CA SER A 31 -1.50 35.79 -38.53
C SER A 31 -1.55 34.48 -39.36
N ASN A 32 -2.57 33.63 -39.05
CA ASN A 32 -3.51 32.79 -39.86
C ASN A 32 -3.23 32.43 -41.35
N PRO A 33 -3.88 31.40 -41.97
CA PRO A 33 -4.88 30.44 -41.48
C PRO A 33 -4.67 28.95 -41.89
N THR A 34 -5.55 28.10 -41.34
CA THR A 34 -5.80 26.68 -41.64
C THR A 34 -5.91 26.33 -43.12
N ARG A 35 -5.14 25.32 -43.55
CA ARG A 35 -5.46 24.45 -44.70
C ARG A 35 -4.91 23.04 -44.43
N THR A 36 -5.80 22.06 -44.46
CA THR A 36 -5.51 20.63 -44.59
C THR A 36 -4.73 20.37 -45.89
N PRO A 37 -3.77 19.44 -45.90
CA PRO A 37 -3.84 18.44 -46.97
C PRO A 37 -3.48 17.01 -46.57
N SER A 38 -4.19 16.14 -47.28
CA SER A 38 -3.97 14.73 -47.61
C SER A 38 -2.53 14.22 -47.70
N VAL A 39 -2.40 12.97 -47.29
CA VAL A 39 -1.30 12.01 -47.54
C VAL A 39 -0.93 11.95 -49.02
N PRO A 40 0.38 11.87 -49.36
CA PRO A 40 0.83 11.25 -50.59
C PRO A 40 1.41 9.87 -50.33
N ASP A 41 0.75 8.91 -50.96
CA ASP A 41 1.26 7.63 -51.42
C ASP A 41 2.34 7.88 -52.48
N ASN A 42 3.45 7.13 -52.46
CA ASN A 42 4.19 6.90 -53.69
C ASN A 42 5.07 5.64 -53.61
N SER A 43 4.56 4.65 -54.33
CA SER A 43 5.25 3.54 -54.97
C SER A 43 6.57 3.93 -55.65
N PHE A 44 7.51 2.97 -55.69
CA PHE A 44 8.28 2.74 -56.92
C PHE A 44 8.28 1.24 -57.25
N ASN A 45 7.97 1.00 -58.53
CA ASN A 45 7.58 -0.27 -59.14
C ASN A 45 8.78 -1.05 -59.71
N GLN A 46 8.53 -2.34 -59.94
CA GLN A 46 9.41 -3.33 -60.59
C GLN A 46 9.79 -2.99 -62.06
N PRO A 47 10.67 -3.80 -62.70
CA PRO A 47 10.11 -4.79 -63.63
C PRO A 47 10.82 -6.17 -63.71
N ILE A 48 9.98 -7.22 -63.79
CA ILE A 48 9.85 -8.30 -64.81
C ILE A 48 11.10 -9.00 -65.42
N HIS A 49 11.05 -10.34 -65.36
CA HIS A 49 11.88 -11.36 -66.04
C HIS A 49 11.85 -11.33 -67.58
N LYS A 50 12.98 -11.65 -68.25
CA LYS A 50 13.05 -12.55 -69.42
C LYS A 50 14.48 -13.06 -69.76
N SER A 51 14.60 -14.40 -69.69
CA SER A 51 15.40 -15.35 -70.50
C SER A 51 16.82 -15.04 -71.00
N SER A 52 17.78 -15.87 -70.56
CA SER A 52 18.96 -16.32 -71.34
C SER A 52 19.22 -17.80 -71.00
N THR A 53 19.34 -18.61 -72.06
CA THR A 53 19.52 -20.07 -72.03
C THR A 53 21.00 -20.43 -71.87
N SER A 54 21.26 -21.39 -70.97
CA SER A 54 22.33 -22.40 -70.97
C SER A 54 23.75 -22.04 -71.46
N GLU A 55 24.71 -22.07 -70.52
CA GLU A 55 25.99 -22.75 -70.77
C GLU A 55 26.56 -23.38 -69.49
N THR A 56 26.95 -24.63 -69.63
CA THR A 56 27.37 -25.59 -68.62
C THR A 56 28.69 -25.18 -67.94
N LYS A 57 28.68 -24.99 -66.61
CA LYS A 57 29.87 -25.26 -65.79
C LYS A 57 29.52 -26.13 -64.57
N ARG A 58 30.08 -27.34 -64.67
CA ARG A 58 30.23 -28.42 -63.69
C ARG A 58 30.33 -27.93 -62.23
N PRO A 59 29.61 -28.57 -61.28
CA PRO A 59 29.53 -28.09 -59.90
C PRO A 59 30.84 -28.33 -59.15
N SER A 60 31.40 -27.27 -58.55
CA SER A 60 32.30 -27.45 -57.41
C SER A 60 31.41 -27.72 -56.20
N SER A 61 31.36 -28.98 -55.78
CA SER A 61 30.68 -29.42 -54.57
C SER A 61 31.34 -28.76 -53.35
N LYS A 62 30.79 -27.62 -52.90
CA LYS A 62 30.85 -27.27 -51.48
C LYS A 62 30.05 -28.35 -50.77
N GLN A 63 30.76 -29.37 -50.32
CA GLN A 63 30.24 -30.42 -49.47
C GLN A 63 29.71 -29.73 -48.21
N SER A 64 28.39 -29.54 -48.17
CA SER A 64 27.67 -29.12 -46.97
C SER A 64 27.85 -30.25 -45.96
N GLU A 65 28.89 -30.16 -45.15
CA GLU A 65 29.10 -31.07 -44.02
C GLU A 65 27.82 -31.03 -43.17
N ALA A 66 27.12 -32.16 -43.09
CA ALA A 66 25.86 -32.25 -42.38
C ALA A 66 26.10 -31.88 -40.92
N LYS A 67 25.53 -30.76 -40.46
CA LYS A 67 25.69 -30.34 -39.07
C LYS A 67 25.13 -31.43 -38.14
N LYS A 68 25.87 -31.76 -37.09
CA LYS A 68 25.47 -32.77 -36.10
C LYS A 68 24.19 -32.31 -35.37
N PRO A 69 23.20 -33.20 -35.15
CA PRO A 69 21.97 -32.83 -34.46
C PRO A 69 22.23 -32.42 -33.01
N SER A 70 21.39 -31.51 -32.51
CA SER A 70 21.46 -30.95 -31.16
C SER A 70 20.06 -30.72 -30.60
N THR A 71 19.90 -30.91 -29.30
CA THR A 71 18.66 -30.68 -28.56
C THR A 71 18.94 -29.87 -27.30
N VAL A 72 18.11 -28.87 -27.04
CA VAL A 72 18.11 -28.06 -25.81
C VAL A 72 16.84 -28.35 -25.04
N LEU A 73 16.98 -28.79 -23.80
CA LEU A 73 15.90 -28.98 -22.84
C LEU A 73 15.79 -27.72 -21.97
N MET A 74 14.59 -27.19 -21.83
CA MET A 74 14.29 -26.04 -20.99
C MET A 74 13.39 -26.48 -19.83
N GLU A 75 13.97 -26.53 -18.62
CA GLU A 75 13.25 -26.89 -17.39
C GLU A 75 12.86 -25.64 -16.62
N PHE A 76 11.67 -25.63 -16.01
CA PHE A 76 11.14 -24.51 -15.25
C PHE A 76 10.78 -24.99 -13.86
N VAL A 77 11.55 -24.58 -12.86
CA VAL A 77 11.46 -25.12 -11.49
C VAL A 77 11.28 -24.01 -10.46
N ASP A 78 10.68 -24.36 -9.31
CA ASP A 78 10.70 -23.51 -8.13
C ASP A 78 12.03 -23.64 -7.35
N GLN A 79 12.13 -22.94 -6.22
CA GLN A 79 13.32 -22.97 -5.35
C GLN A 79 13.60 -24.35 -4.73
N ALA A 80 12.61 -25.22 -4.63
CA ALA A 80 12.76 -26.59 -4.15
C ALA A 80 13.07 -27.57 -5.29
N GLY A 81 13.14 -27.10 -6.54
CA GLY A 81 13.38 -27.94 -7.72
C GLY A 81 12.10 -28.58 -8.29
N ASN A 82 10.92 -28.24 -7.78
CA ASN A 82 9.67 -28.79 -8.31
C ASN A 82 9.37 -28.17 -9.67
N GLN A 83 8.97 -29.01 -10.62
CA GLN A 83 8.62 -28.58 -11.95
C GLN A 83 7.32 -27.75 -11.95
N LEU A 84 7.40 -26.51 -12.44
CA LEU A 84 6.27 -25.57 -12.49
C LEU A 84 5.47 -25.66 -13.80
N LYS A 85 6.09 -26.15 -14.87
CA LYS A 85 5.45 -26.42 -16.16
C LYS A 85 6.25 -27.47 -16.95
N PRO A 86 5.64 -28.12 -17.96
CA PRO A 86 6.33 -29.10 -18.80
C PRO A 86 7.62 -28.55 -19.41
N THR A 87 8.61 -29.43 -19.54
CA THR A 87 9.90 -29.14 -20.18
C THR A 87 9.67 -28.79 -21.64
N GLU A 88 10.27 -27.69 -22.09
CA GLU A 88 10.24 -27.29 -23.50
C GLU A 88 11.50 -27.78 -24.21
N ILE A 89 11.37 -28.12 -25.50
CA ILE A 89 12.45 -28.72 -26.28
C ILE A 89 12.71 -27.88 -27.53
N ILE A 90 13.97 -27.53 -27.76
CA ILE A 90 14.42 -26.88 -29.00
C ILE A 90 15.38 -27.85 -29.71
N SER A 91 14.99 -28.29 -30.89
CA SER A 91 15.83 -29.14 -31.75
C SER A 91 16.47 -28.33 -32.87
N GLY A 92 17.69 -28.70 -33.23
CA GLY A 92 18.44 -28.08 -34.31
C GLY A 92 19.75 -28.81 -34.52
N SER A 93 20.79 -28.09 -34.97
CA SER A 93 22.12 -28.64 -35.14
C SER A 93 23.16 -27.84 -34.36
N ILE A 94 24.29 -28.47 -34.05
CA ILE A 94 25.41 -27.79 -33.38
C ILE A 94 25.82 -26.56 -34.20
N GLY A 95 25.94 -25.42 -33.50
CA GLY A 95 26.26 -24.10 -34.04
C GLY A 95 25.04 -23.23 -34.34
N ASP A 96 23.84 -23.80 -34.41
CA ASP A 96 22.61 -23.03 -34.64
C ASP A 96 22.29 -22.10 -33.46
N PRO A 97 21.71 -20.91 -33.71
CA PRO A 97 21.30 -20.01 -32.64
C PRO A 97 20.13 -20.58 -31.85
N ILE A 98 20.07 -20.25 -30.56
CA ILE A 98 18.95 -20.60 -29.67
C ILE A 98 18.14 -19.32 -29.44
N ASN A 99 16.86 -19.35 -29.84
CA ASN A 99 15.92 -18.26 -29.62
C ASN A 99 14.75 -18.78 -28.76
N PHE A 100 14.48 -18.13 -27.64
CA PHE A 100 13.33 -18.40 -26.79
C PHE A 100 12.89 -17.12 -26.09
N ILE A 101 11.63 -17.13 -25.62
CA ILE A 101 11.10 -16.10 -24.73
C ILE A 101 11.02 -16.74 -23.35
N VAL A 102 11.57 -16.06 -22.33
CA VAL A 102 11.45 -16.51 -20.95
C VAL A 102 9.97 -16.60 -20.57
N PRO A 103 9.45 -17.81 -20.25
CA PRO A 103 8.03 -17.95 -19.93
C PRO A 103 7.66 -17.18 -18.67
N GLN A 104 6.55 -16.45 -18.74
CA GLN A 104 5.89 -15.91 -17.55
C GLN A 104 5.06 -17.03 -16.93
N ILE A 105 5.33 -17.34 -15.66
CA ILE A 105 4.58 -18.33 -14.89
C ILE A 105 3.69 -17.57 -13.91
N LYS A 106 2.38 -17.86 -13.93
CA LYS A 106 1.39 -17.16 -13.11
C LYS A 106 1.77 -17.24 -11.63
N ASN A 107 1.79 -16.09 -10.95
CA ASN A 107 2.17 -15.94 -9.53
C ASN A 107 3.64 -16.26 -9.21
N TYR A 108 4.52 -16.34 -10.21
CA TYR A 108 5.94 -16.56 -10.02
C TYR A 108 6.76 -15.47 -10.72
N ILE A 109 7.97 -15.23 -10.21
CA ILE A 109 8.98 -14.38 -10.85
C ILE A 109 10.22 -15.19 -11.14
N LEU A 110 10.86 -14.96 -12.29
CA LEU A 110 12.14 -15.57 -12.62
C LEU A 110 13.21 -14.95 -11.71
N VAL A 111 14.01 -15.79 -11.05
CA VAL A 111 15.10 -15.34 -10.18
C VAL A 111 16.48 -15.76 -10.67
N ASN A 112 16.59 -16.87 -11.42
CA ASN A 112 17.86 -17.34 -11.96
C ASN A 112 17.68 -18.19 -13.24
N ILE A 113 18.71 -18.26 -14.09
CA ILE A 113 18.77 -19.16 -15.24
C ILE A 113 20.14 -19.86 -15.25
N ASP A 114 20.15 -21.18 -15.12
CA ASP A 114 21.35 -22.00 -15.28
C ASP A 114 21.48 -22.51 -16.73
N GLY A 115 22.72 -22.70 -17.18
CA GLY A 115 23.01 -23.30 -18.49
C GLY A 115 22.72 -22.40 -19.70
N LEU A 116 22.48 -21.10 -19.48
CA LEU A 116 22.14 -20.14 -20.55
C LEU A 116 23.22 -20.09 -21.64
N THR A 117 22.81 -20.29 -22.90
CA THR A 117 23.67 -20.21 -24.09
C THR A 117 22.91 -19.59 -25.27
N ARG A 118 23.62 -18.92 -26.18
CA ARG A 118 23.06 -18.32 -27.40
C ARG A 118 23.08 -19.27 -28.60
N LYS A 119 23.83 -20.37 -28.52
CA LYS A 119 24.02 -21.34 -29.61
C LYS A 119 23.99 -22.76 -29.09
N MET A 120 23.62 -23.67 -29.96
CA MET A 120 23.70 -25.11 -29.76
C MET A 120 25.16 -25.56 -29.73
N ARG A 121 25.66 -26.05 -28.60
CA ARG A 121 27.10 -26.37 -28.40
C ARG A 121 27.41 -27.87 -28.36
N THR A 122 26.46 -28.67 -27.90
CA THR A 122 26.60 -30.12 -27.68
C THR A 122 25.35 -30.81 -28.18
N SER A 123 25.36 -32.14 -28.30
CA SER A 123 24.17 -32.90 -28.72
C SER A 123 22.99 -32.70 -27.78
N ASN A 124 23.24 -32.59 -26.47
CA ASN A 124 22.23 -32.32 -25.45
C ASN A 124 22.68 -31.15 -24.57
N GLN A 125 21.78 -30.20 -24.34
CA GLN A 125 21.98 -29.09 -23.41
C GLN A 125 20.75 -28.93 -22.52
N LEU A 126 20.99 -28.48 -21.28
CA LEU A 126 19.94 -28.16 -20.32
C LEU A 126 20.03 -26.68 -19.95
N ILE A 127 18.92 -25.97 -20.11
CA ILE A 127 18.72 -24.62 -19.57
C ILE A 127 17.66 -24.75 -18.48
N LYS A 128 17.99 -24.34 -17.26
CA LYS A 128 17.08 -24.44 -16.11
C LYS A 128 16.70 -23.06 -15.61
N PHE A 129 15.42 -22.75 -15.65
CA PHE A 129 14.84 -21.50 -15.18
C PHE A 129 14.31 -21.69 -13.77
N HIS A 130 14.84 -20.91 -12.83
CA HIS A 130 14.45 -20.94 -11.44
C HIS A 130 13.51 -19.80 -11.13
N TYR A 131 12.36 -20.13 -10.56
CA TYR A 131 11.32 -19.19 -10.20
C TYR A 131 11.08 -19.16 -8.69
N MET A 132 10.62 -18.02 -8.21
CA MET A 132 10.17 -17.85 -6.83
C MET A 132 8.72 -17.34 -6.84
N PRO A 133 7.87 -17.75 -5.88
CA PRO A 133 6.53 -17.17 -5.73
C PRO A 133 6.61 -15.64 -5.67
N LYS A 134 5.75 -14.99 -6.44
CA LYS A 134 5.58 -13.54 -6.40
C LYS A 134 5.11 -13.16 -5.00
N LEU A 135 5.78 -12.20 -4.36
CA LEU A 135 5.31 -11.64 -3.09
C LEU A 135 4.10 -10.73 -3.33
N GLY A 136 3.13 -10.79 -2.43
CA GLY A 136 2.12 -9.76 -2.33
C GLY A 136 2.66 -8.57 -1.53
N GLN A 137 1.96 -7.45 -1.60
CA GLN A 137 2.24 -6.28 -0.79
C GLN A 137 1.84 -6.52 0.68
N PRO A 138 2.54 -5.88 1.63
CA PRO A 138 2.36 -6.14 3.05
C PRO A 138 0.97 -5.77 3.57
N VAL A 139 0.58 -6.45 4.64
CA VAL A 139 -0.55 -6.07 5.49
C VAL A 139 0.02 -5.40 6.74
N SER A 140 -0.37 -4.16 7.01
CA SER A 140 0.06 -3.42 8.19
C SER A 140 -1.09 -3.25 9.17
N VAL A 141 -0.87 -3.61 10.43
CA VAL A 141 -1.83 -3.45 11.53
C VAL A 141 -1.36 -2.33 12.45
N TYR A 142 -2.19 -1.29 12.57
CA TYR A 142 -1.96 -0.16 13.45
C TYR A 142 -2.90 -0.24 14.65
N CYS A 143 -2.38 -0.02 15.85
CA CYS A 143 -3.15 -0.04 17.09
C CYS A 143 -3.17 1.37 17.70
N PHE A 144 -4.32 2.03 17.69
CA PHE A 144 -4.48 3.39 18.21
C PHE A 144 -5.39 3.43 19.45
N ASP A 145 -5.10 4.36 20.35
CA ASP A 145 -6.04 4.77 21.38
C ASP A 145 -7.22 5.50 20.71
N PHE A 146 -8.44 5.05 20.95
CA PHE A 146 -9.64 5.60 20.31
C PHE A 146 -9.93 7.05 20.72
N ASP A 147 -9.58 7.42 21.95
CA ASP A 147 -9.96 8.70 22.52
C ASP A 147 -8.88 9.77 22.29
N THR A 148 -7.61 9.38 22.23
CA THR A 148 -6.46 10.27 22.07
C THR A 148 -5.77 10.17 20.70
N PHE A 149 -6.12 9.17 19.88
CA PHE A 149 -5.49 8.86 18.60
C PHE A 149 -3.97 8.61 18.67
N ARG A 150 -3.45 8.32 19.87
CA ARG A 150 -2.05 7.97 20.06
C ARG A 150 -1.81 6.53 19.61
N LEU A 151 -0.72 6.30 18.88
CA LEU A 151 -0.25 4.95 18.56
C LEU A 151 0.15 4.23 19.85
N LEU A 152 -0.41 3.03 20.08
CA LEU A 152 -0.21 2.26 21.31
C LEU A 152 1.02 1.36 21.27
N GLN A 153 1.42 0.92 20.08
CA GLN A 153 2.59 0.08 19.83
C GLN A 153 3.08 0.26 18.40
N THR A 154 4.30 -0.18 18.12
CA THR A 154 4.84 -0.20 16.75
C THR A 154 3.90 -0.98 15.81
N PRO A 155 3.67 -0.52 14.56
CA PRO A 155 2.82 -1.23 13.62
C PRO A 155 3.32 -2.65 13.37
N ILE A 156 2.39 -3.61 13.28
CA ILE A 156 2.70 -5.00 12.95
C ILE A 156 2.63 -5.12 11.44
N ILE A 157 3.71 -5.58 10.81
CA ILE A 157 3.80 -5.76 9.35
C ILE A 157 3.88 -7.25 9.06
N VAL A 158 2.95 -7.74 8.24
CA VAL A 158 2.90 -9.14 7.80
C VAL A 158 3.13 -9.19 6.30
N ASN A 159 4.04 -10.05 5.89
CA ASN A 159 4.36 -10.31 4.49
C ASN A 159 3.87 -11.71 4.09
N GLY A 160 3.61 -11.90 2.81
CA GLY A 160 3.27 -13.21 2.28
C GLY A 160 3.23 -13.24 0.76
N SER A 161 3.17 -14.45 0.22
CA SER A 161 3.07 -14.68 -1.21
C SER A 161 1.75 -14.14 -1.76
N PHE A 162 1.78 -13.65 -3.00
CA PHE A 162 0.62 -13.13 -3.69
C PHE A 162 -0.52 -14.16 -3.70
N HIS A 163 -1.75 -13.70 -3.42
CA HIS A 163 -2.97 -14.49 -3.25
C HIS A 163 -2.98 -15.51 -2.11
N HIS A 164 -1.93 -15.61 -1.30
CA HIS A 164 -2.00 -16.44 -0.09
C HIS A 164 -2.86 -15.78 0.98
N HIS A 165 -3.53 -16.60 1.77
CA HIS A 165 -4.39 -16.12 2.85
C HIS A 165 -3.57 -15.69 4.06
N PHE A 166 -4.05 -14.65 4.74
CA PHE A 166 -3.63 -14.31 6.09
C PHE A 166 -4.82 -14.42 7.04
N SER A 167 -4.53 -14.78 8.30
CA SER A 167 -5.46 -14.74 9.41
C SER A 167 -4.72 -14.16 10.61
N LEU A 168 -5.19 -13.01 11.07
CA LEU A 168 -4.55 -12.21 12.12
C LEU A 168 -5.46 -12.17 13.36
N GLN A 169 -4.83 -12.03 14.51
CA GLN A 169 -5.53 -11.76 15.77
C GLN A 169 -5.25 -10.32 16.20
N ALA A 170 -6.26 -9.67 16.78
CA ALA A 170 -6.06 -8.38 17.41
C ALA A 170 -5.10 -8.56 18.60
N PRO A 171 -3.99 -7.80 18.66
CA PRO A 171 -3.05 -7.89 19.78
C PRO A 171 -3.73 -7.57 21.11
N VAL A 172 -3.33 -8.27 22.17
CA VAL A 172 -3.72 -7.93 23.53
C VAL A 172 -2.85 -6.78 24.01
N ILE A 173 -3.45 -5.68 24.45
CA ILE A 173 -2.75 -4.50 24.95
C ILE A 173 -3.17 -4.27 26.41
N SER A 174 -2.19 -4.21 27.32
CA SER A 174 -2.46 -4.06 28.75
C SER A 174 -3.29 -2.81 29.07
N ASN A 175 -4.36 -2.97 29.85
CA ASN A 175 -5.33 -1.92 30.22
C ASN A 175 -6.19 -1.36 29.07
N TYR A 176 -6.24 -2.06 27.94
CA TYR A 176 -7.01 -1.67 26.77
C TYR A 176 -7.87 -2.82 26.24
N ASP A 177 -9.10 -2.50 25.86
CA ASP A 177 -10.00 -3.41 25.16
C ASP A 177 -10.12 -2.98 23.70
N LEU A 178 -10.21 -3.95 22.79
CA LEU A 178 -10.49 -3.67 21.38
C LEU A 178 -11.87 -3.02 21.27
N HIS A 179 -11.92 -1.81 20.73
CA HIS A 179 -13.15 -1.02 20.61
C HIS A 179 -13.72 -1.03 19.19
N LEU A 180 -12.86 -0.91 18.18
CA LEU A 180 -13.25 -0.84 16.78
C LEU A 180 -12.14 -1.40 15.88
N SER A 181 -12.51 -2.18 14.86
CA SER A 181 -11.61 -2.61 13.78
C SER A 181 -12.03 -1.97 12.46
N ILE A 182 -11.08 -1.39 11.74
CA ILE A 182 -11.22 -0.89 10.38
C ILE A 182 -10.33 -1.73 9.48
N GLY A 183 -10.94 -2.45 8.54
CA GLY A 183 -10.28 -3.49 7.76
C GLY A 183 -10.49 -4.88 8.34
N ASP A 184 -10.24 -5.90 7.53
CA ASP A 184 -10.49 -7.29 7.85
C ASP A 184 -9.20 -7.97 8.32
N LEU A 185 -9.27 -8.66 9.47
CA LEU A 185 -8.15 -9.45 10.01
C LEU A 185 -7.93 -10.77 9.25
N ASN A 186 -8.80 -11.09 8.29
CA ASN A 186 -8.67 -12.23 7.41
C ASN A 186 -8.77 -11.75 5.96
N GLY A 187 -7.91 -12.26 5.10
CA GLY A 187 -7.88 -11.84 3.70
C GLY A 187 -6.79 -12.54 2.92
N GLN A 188 -6.39 -11.95 1.80
CA GLN A 188 -5.29 -12.44 0.98
C GLN A 188 -4.28 -11.33 0.72
N PHE A 189 -3.01 -11.69 0.53
CA PHE A 189 -2.01 -10.73 0.06
C PHE A 189 -2.29 -10.35 -1.39
N THR A 190 -2.31 -9.05 -1.69
CA THR A 190 -2.64 -8.52 -3.02
C THR A 190 -1.47 -7.76 -3.63
N GLU A 191 -1.64 -7.16 -4.81
CA GLU A 191 -0.64 -6.27 -5.40
C GLU A 191 -0.62 -4.87 -4.77
N LYS A 192 -1.53 -4.58 -3.83
CA LYS A 192 -1.62 -3.31 -3.11
C LYS A 192 -1.44 -3.53 -1.61
N PRO A 193 -0.75 -2.61 -0.92
CA PRO A 193 -0.64 -2.69 0.54
C PRO A 193 -2.02 -2.59 1.18
N GLN A 194 -2.20 -3.33 2.26
CA GLN A 194 -3.44 -3.32 3.05
C GLN A 194 -3.16 -2.78 4.43
N ASN A 195 -4.03 -1.89 4.92
CA ASN A 195 -3.92 -1.29 6.24
C ASN A 195 -5.12 -1.68 7.08
N ILE A 196 -4.86 -2.25 8.25
CA ILE A 196 -5.87 -2.57 9.26
C ILE A 196 -5.62 -1.63 10.43
N ILE A 197 -6.67 -0.92 10.85
CA ILE A 197 -6.60 0.02 11.98
C ILE A 197 -7.47 -0.53 13.09
N LEU A 198 -6.83 -0.90 14.19
CA LEU A 198 -7.49 -1.35 15.41
C LEU A 198 -7.49 -0.18 16.39
N TYR A 199 -8.67 0.28 16.75
CA TYR A 199 -8.84 1.24 17.83
C TYR A 199 -9.16 0.51 19.12
N TYR A 200 -8.39 0.83 20.14
CA TYR A 200 -8.54 0.32 21.49
C TYR A 200 -8.99 1.45 22.40
N ARG A 201 -9.82 1.13 23.38
CA ARG A 201 -10.20 2.06 24.44
C ARG A 201 -9.75 1.48 25.78
N ARG A 202 -9.35 2.35 26.69
CA ARG A 202 -8.92 1.93 28.03
C ARG A 202 -10.04 1.16 28.74
N SER A 203 -9.72 0.00 29.30
CA SER A 203 -10.72 -0.92 29.89
C SER A 203 -11.44 -0.31 31.10
N ASN A 204 -10.79 0.63 31.80
CA ASN A 204 -11.37 1.32 32.95
C ASN A 204 -12.21 2.56 32.59
N TRP A 205 -12.34 2.91 31.31
CA TRP A 205 -13.16 4.03 30.83
C TRP A 205 -14.53 3.52 30.39
N LYS A 206 -15.59 3.97 31.06
CA LYS A 206 -16.97 3.56 30.77
C LYS A 206 -17.65 4.52 29.80
N VAL A 207 -17.46 5.82 30.00
CA VAL A 207 -18.06 6.85 29.15
C VAL A 207 -17.02 7.94 28.91
N VAL A 208 -16.88 8.35 27.66
CA VAL A 208 -16.06 9.49 27.24
C VAL A 208 -16.97 10.42 26.44
N GLN A 209 -17.12 11.66 26.89
CA GLN A 209 -17.99 12.65 26.27
C GLN A 209 -17.20 13.93 25.98
N SER A 210 -17.16 14.33 24.72
CA SER A 210 -16.75 15.69 24.35
C SER A 210 -17.83 16.66 24.81
N VAL A 211 -17.45 17.64 25.63
CA VAL A 211 -18.36 18.59 26.25
C VAL A 211 -17.83 20.01 26.08
N ASN A 212 -18.70 21.00 26.33
CA ASN A 212 -18.33 22.41 26.28
C ASN A 212 -19.15 23.15 27.34
N TYR A 213 -18.63 23.22 28.56
CA TYR A 213 -19.22 23.99 29.66
C TYR A 213 -18.15 24.50 30.63
N LEU A 214 -18.54 25.41 31.52
CA LEU A 214 -17.66 25.95 32.55
C LEU A 214 -17.90 25.27 33.90
N VAL A 215 -16.83 25.09 34.67
CA VAL A 215 -16.87 24.63 36.06
C VAL A 215 -16.10 25.57 36.97
N LYS A 216 -16.57 25.72 38.21
CA LYS A 216 -15.87 26.43 39.28
C LYS A 216 -15.25 25.42 40.25
N MET A 217 -13.99 25.64 40.64
CA MET A 217 -13.31 24.81 41.65
C MET A 217 -13.91 25.07 43.04
N LYS A 218 -14.30 24.02 43.78
CA LYS A 218 -14.79 24.15 45.16
C LYS A 218 -13.68 24.40 46.16
N ILE A 219 -12.51 23.80 45.91
CA ILE A 219 -11.33 23.80 46.78
C ILE A 219 -10.06 23.98 45.93
N PRO A 220 -8.90 24.31 46.53
CA PRO A 220 -7.63 24.22 45.81
C PRO A 220 -7.47 22.81 45.23
N THR A 221 -7.42 22.72 43.89
CA THR A 221 -7.60 21.45 43.16
C THR A 221 -6.31 21.05 42.46
N SER A 222 -5.84 19.83 42.73
CA SER A 222 -4.69 19.25 42.05
C SER A 222 -5.02 18.89 40.62
N VAL A 223 -4.07 19.13 39.70
CA VAL A 223 -4.19 18.79 38.28
C VAL A 223 -3.36 17.55 37.98
N TYR A 224 -3.88 16.65 37.15
CA TYR A 224 -3.24 15.41 36.75
C TYR A 224 -3.00 15.38 35.24
N ASP A 225 -1.98 14.63 34.82
CA ASP A 225 -1.67 14.41 33.41
C ASP A 225 -2.74 13.57 32.68
N SER A 226 -3.46 12.75 33.45
CA SER A 226 -4.42 11.77 32.97
C SER A 226 -5.43 11.37 34.06
N PRO A 227 -6.61 10.85 33.69
CA PRO A 227 -7.59 10.29 34.64
C PRO A 227 -7.08 9.11 35.47
N GLN A 228 -5.95 8.50 35.08
CA GLN A 228 -5.32 7.40 35.81
C GLN A 228 -4.50 7.87 37.02
N GLN A 229 -4.35 9.18 37.22
CA GLN A 229 -3.53 9.76 38.29
C GLN A 229 -2.06 9.32 38.22
N ASN A 230 -1.54 9.04 37.03
CA ASN A 230 -0.15 8.61 36.86
C ASN A 230 0.84 9.67 37.34
N ARG A 231 0.56 10.94 37.04
CA ARG A 231 1.35 12.08 37.51
C ARG A 231 0.46 13.24 37.91
N LYS A 232 0.74 13.79 39.09
CA LYS A 232 0.19 15.06 39.58
C LYS A 232 1.14 16.19 39.21
N TYR A 233 0.60 17.32 38.76
CA TYR A 233 1.37 18.55 38.58
C TYR A 233 1.53 19.31 39.89
N ASP A 234 2.62 20.06 40.01
CA ASP A 234 2.91 20.89 41.19
C ASP A 234 1.94 22.08 41.28
N GLN A 235 1.43 22.54 40.14
CA GLN A 235 0.47 23.63 40.09
C GLN A 235 -0.92 23.18 40.58
N ILE A 236 -1.49 24.00 41.46
CA ILE A 236 -2.84 23.82 42.02
C ILE A 236 -3.75 24.90 41.44
N LEU A 237 -4.96 24.52 41.03
CA LEU A 237 -5.98 25.47 40.62
C LEU A 237 -6.63 26.10 41.86
N PRO A 238 -6.65 27.44 42.01
CA PRO A 238 -7.24 28.09 43.18
C PRO A 238 -8.73 27.75 43.35
N ALA A 239 -9.18 27.66 44.60
CA ALA A 239 -10.61 27.61 44.89
C ALA A 239 -11.32 28.82 44.28
N GLY A 240 -12.50 28.61 43.71
CA GLY A 240 -13.29 29.64 43.06
C GLY A 240 -12.87 30.02 41.65
N SER A 241 -11.75 29.50 41.14
CA SER A 241 -11.37 29.69 39.73
C SER A 241 -12.33 28.94 38.78
N THR A 242 -12.61 29.53 37.61
CA THR A 242 -13.54 28.99 36.61
C THR A 242 -12.77 28.51 35.38
N TRP A 243 -13.06 27.28 34.94
CA TRP A 243 -12.35 26.62 33.85
C TRP A 243 -13.32 26.01 32.84
N LYS A 244 -12.92 26.00 31.57
CA LYS A 244 -13.66 25.32 30.51
C LYS A 244 -13.35 23.82 30.55
N VAL A 245 -14.39 23.01 30.39
CA VAL A 245 -14.30 21.56 30.26
C VAL A 245 -14.47 21.18 28.79
N PHE A 246 -13.55 20.36 28.29
CA PHE A 246 -13.55 19.84 26.92
C PHE A 246 -13.97 18.38 26.83
N THR A 247 -13.70 17.60 27.87
CA THR A 247 -14.03 16.18 27.92
C THR A 247 -14.42 15.78 29.33
N GLU A 248 -15.48 14.98 29.45
CA GLU A 248 -15.87 14.31 30.67
C GLU A 248 -15.68 12.81 30.50
N ILE A 249 -15.03 12.18 31.48
CA ILE A 249 -14.78 10.74 31.48
C ILE A 249 -15.31 10.12 32.76
N LYS A 250 -16.12 9.07 32.61
CA LYS A 250 -16.51 8.20 33.72
C LYS A 250 -15.62 6.98 33.74
N THR A 251 -14.93 6.78 34.86
CA THR A 251 -14.09 5.60 35.07
C THR A 251 -14.64 4.75 36.22
N ASN A 252 -14.11 3.54 36.39
CA ASN A 252 -14.44 2.70 37.55
C ASN A 252 -14.04 3.33 38.89
N GLN A 253 -13.13 4.31 38.89
CA GLN A 253 -12.56 4.94 40.08
C GLN A 253 -13.08 6.36 40.32
N GLY A 254 -13.99 6.85 39.47
CA GLY A 254 -14.58 8.18 39.57
C GLY A 254 -14.61 8.94 38.25
N ASP A 255 -15.26 10.10 38.31
CA ASP A 255 -15.50 10.96 37.15
C ASP A 255 -14.43 12.05 37.05
N TRP A 256 -13.98 12.31 35.81
CA TRP A 256 -12.88 13.20 35.48
C TRP A 256 -13.29 14.25 34.46
N LEU A 257 -12.73 15.45 34.58
CA LEU A 257 -12.91 16.56 33.65
C LEU A 257 -11.57 16.95 33.04
N ASN A 258 -11.51 17.02 31.71
CA ASN A 258 -10.37 17.58 30.97
C ASN A 258 -10.55 19.09 30.82
N LEU A 259 -9.54 19.84 31.23
CA LEU A 259 -9.50 21.31 31.13
C LEU A 259 -8.65 21.79 29.93
N GLY A 260 -8.14 20.86 29.12
CA GLY A 260 -7.29 21.11 27.96
C GLY A 260 -6.00 20.28 28.01
N GLY A 261 -5.57 19.74 26.87
CA GLY A 261 -4.34 18.94 26.78
C GLY A 261 -4.29 17.84 27.84
N SER A 262 -3.16 17.75 28.54
CA SER A 262 -2.92 16.82 29.65
C SER A 262 -3.29 17.41 31.02
N GLN A 263 -4.40 18.16 31.13
CA GLN A 263 -4.87 18.72 32.41
C GLN A 263 -6.21 18.13 32.81
N TRP A 264 -6.20 17.31 33.86
CA TRP A 264 -7.36 16.58 34.36
C TRP A 264 -7.62 16.87 35.84
N VAL A 265 -8.89 17.00 36.21
CA VAL A 265 -9.33 17.20 37.60
C VAL A 265 -10.48 16.25 37.94
N LYS A 266 -10.63 15.91 39.23
CA LYS A 266 -11.74 15.07 39.70
C LYS A 266 -13.04 15.87 39.68
N LYS A 267 -14.06 15.37 38.98
CA LYS A 267 -15.34 16.06 38.78
C LYS A 267 -15.99 16.48 40.10
N HIS A 268 -15.92 15.63 41.14
CA HIS A 268 -16.52 15.90 42.44
C HIS A 268 -15.90 17.12 43.17
N GLN A 269 -14.77 17.68 42.72
CA GLN A 269 -14.15 18.89 43.30
C GLN A 269 -14.68 20.17 42.64
N THR A 270 -15.59 20.04 41.69
CA THR A 270 -16.08 21.14 40.87
C THR A 270 -17.59 21.31 41.01
N ILE A 271 -18.10 22.48 40.60
CA ILE A 271 -19.53 22.75 40.41
C ILE A 271 -19.72 23.30 39.00
N ARG A 272 -20.71 22.79 38.27
CA ARG A 272 -21.06 23.30 36.94
C ARG A 272 -21.59 24.72 37.04
N VAL A 273 -21.04 25.62 36.23
CA VAL A 273 -21.57 26.97 36.11
C VAL A 273 -22.75 26.92 35.15
N ASN A 274 -23.95 27.09 35.68
CA ASN A 274 -25.15 27.23 34.86
C ASN A 274 -25.27 28.71 34.46
N ASN A 275 -25.38 29.00 33.16
CA ASN A 275 -25.55 30.37 32.65
C ASN A 275 -26.92 31.02 32.98
N PHE A 276 -27.60 30.59 34.06
CA PHE A 276 -28.87 31.19 34.49
C PHE A 276 -28.70 32.29 35.56
N ASP A 277 -27.52 32.41 36.20
CA ASP A 277 -27.24 33.48 37.18
C ASP A 277 -26.37 34.60 36.60
N LYS A 278 -26.79 35.15 35.47
CA LYS A 278 -26.43 36.52 35.06
C LYS A 278 -27.69 37.30 34.65
N ARG A 279 -28.61 37.43 35.60
CA ARG A 279 -29.29 38.71 35.84
C ARG A 279 -28.84 39.18 37.23
N LEU A 280 -28.61 40.50 37.37
CA LEU A 280 -28.04 41.26 38.50
C LEU A 280 -26.51 41.40 38.38
N ASN A 281 -25.90 42.55 38.11
CA ASN A 281 -26.33 43.96 38.09
C ASN A 281 -25.70 44.69 36.90
#